data_AF-A0A847J894-F1
#
_entry.id   AF-A0A847J894-F1
#
_cell.length_a   1.000
_cell.length_b   1.000
_cell.length_c   1.000
_cell.angle_alpha   90.00
_cell.angle_beta   90.00
_cell.angle_gamma   90.00
#
_symmetry.space_group_name_H-M   'P 1'
#
loop_
_entity.id
_entity.type
_entity.pdbx_description
1 polymer ?
#
loop_
_entity_poly.entity_id
_entity_poly.type
_entity_poly.pdbx_seq_one_letter_code
_entity_poly.pdbx_strand_id
1 'polypeptide(L)' 'FKGVEKFNVEEYCVSEGWIRVPAGRSLDRHGRPLTIKLSGEVEVWVKG' A
#
# COMPACT_ATOMS: atom_id res chain seq x y z
N PHE A 1 8.43 0.61 2.53
CA PHE A 1 7.70 1.68 3.22
C PHE A 1 8.24 1.87 4.63
N LYS A 2 8.86 3.04 4.90
CA LYS A 2 9.52 3.32 6.19
C LYS A 2 10.46 2.18 6.65
N GLY A 3 11.31 1.69 5.75
CA GLY A 3 12.24 0.57 6.01
C GLY A 3 11.60 -0.84 6.05
N VAL A 4 10.26 -0.96 5.92
CA VAL A 4 9.58 -2.26 5.85
C VAL A 4 9.23 -2.61 4.41
N GLU A 5 9.66 -3.77 3.94
CA GLU A 5 9.28 -4.31 2.63
C GLU A 5 7.81 -4.72 2.60
N LYS A 6 7.12 -4.36 1.51
CA LYS A 6 5.70 -4.67 1.31
C LYS A 6 5.53 -5.20 -0.11
N PHE A 7 4.90 -6.37 -0.22
CA PHE A 7 4.63 -7.03 -1.51
C PHE A 7 3.15 -6.96 -1.93
N ASN A 8 2.29 -6.50 -1.02
CA ASN A 8 0.83 -6.43 -1.19
C ASN A 8 0.34 -4.98 -1.38
N VAL A 9 1.15 -4.13 -2.00
CA VAL A 9 0.79 -2.74 -2.31
C VAL A 9 -0.10 -2.74 -3.56
N GLU A 10 -1.28 -2.15 -3.45
CA GLU A 10 -2.21 -2.03 -4.60
C GLU A 10 -1.89 -0.79 -5.45
N GLU A 11 -1.51 0.31 -4.79
CA GLU A 11 -1.18 1.57 -5.44
C GLU A 11 -0.15 2.32 -4.61
N TYR A 12 0.67 3.14 -5.27
CA TYR A 12 1.63 4.00 -4.59
C TYR A 12 1.91 5.26 -5.41
N CYS A 13 2.40 6.29 -4.74
CA CYS A 13 3.03 7.43 -5.38
C CYS A 13 4.36 7.71 -4.68
N VAL A 14 5.46 7.55 -5.42
CA VAL A 14 6.82 7.80 -4.89
C VAL A 14 7.02 9.29 -4.65
N SER A 15 6.62 10.13 -5.61
CA SER A 15 6.77 11.59 -5.52
C SER A 15 5.98 12.21 -4.38
N GLU A 16 4.77 11.71 -4.13
CA GLU A 16 3.91 12.18 -3.02
C GLU A 16 4.13 11.40 -1.72
N GLY A 17 5.01 10.40 -1.71
CA GLY A 17 5.39 9.64 -0.52
C GLY A 17 4.23 8.90 0.15
N TRP A 18 3.47 8.10 -0.60
CA TRP A 18 2.42 7.26 -0.01
C TRP A 18 2.21 5.93 -0.72
N ILE A 19 1.65 4.97 0.02
CA ILE A 19 1.18 3.68 -0.50
C ILE A 19 -0.27 3.42 -0.07
N ARG A 20 -1.02 2.66 -0.87
CA ARG A 20 -2.31 2.05 -0.51
C ARG A 20 -2.13 0.55 -0.36
N VAL A 21 -2.60 0.03 0.76
CA VAL A 21 -2.55 -1.39 1.09
C VAL A 21 -3.92 -1.86 1.60
N PRO A 22 -4.29 -3.13 1.38
CA PRO A 22 -5.51 -3.68 1.95
C PRO A 22 -5.41 -3.77 3.48
N ALA A 23 -6.50 -3.41 4.15
CA ALA A 23 -6.69 -3.39 5.60
C ALA A 23 -7.03 -4.79 6.12
N GLY A 24 -6.13 -5.75 5.89
CA GLY A 24 -6.36 -7.15 6.26
C GLY A 24 -7.51 -7.77 5.46
N ARG A 25 -8.42 -8.48 6.16
CA ARG A 25 -9.57 -9.19 5.55
C ARG A 25 -10.86 -8.37 5.51
N SER A 26 -10.80 -7.09 5.87
CA SER A 26 -11.98 -6.24 5.97
C SER A 26 -12.48 -5.82 4.60
N LEU A 27 -13.79 -5.91 4.39
CA LEU A 27 -14.46 -5.51 3.15
C LEU A 27 -15.34 -4.27 3.39
N ASP A 28 -15.54 -3.47 2.35
CA ASP A 28 -16.51 -2.38 2.34
C ASP A 28 -17.95 -2.92 2.20
N ARG A 29 -18.94 -2.02 2.22
CA ARG A 29 -20.38 -2.39 2.08
C ARG A 29 -20.72 -3.06 0.74
N HIS A 30 -19.82 -2.99 -0.23
CA HIS A 30 -19.96 -3.56 -1.57
C HIS A 30 -19.12 -4.84 -1.73
N GLY A 31 -18.50 -5.34 -0.66
CA GLY A 31 -17.67 -6.54 -0.69
C GLY A 31 -16.27 -6.33 -1.27
N ARG A 32 -15.82 -5.07 -1.46
CA ARG A 32 -14.48 -4.77 -1.96
C ARG A 32 -13.49 -4.66 -0.79
N PRO A 33 -12.23 -5.08 -0.94
CA PRO A 33 -11.21 -4.89 0.09
C PRO A 33 -11.14 -3.43 0.56
N LEU A 34 -11.19 -3.21 1.87
CA LEU A 34 -10.89 -1.89 2.42
C LEU A 34 -9.41 -1.63 2.28
N THR A 35 -9.05 -0.45 1.77
CA THR A 35 -7.65 -0.02 1.65
C THR A 35 -7.34 1.10 2.62
N ILE A 36 -6.12 1.13 3.15
CA ILE A 36 -5.60 2.23 3.96
C ILE A 36 -4.46 2.92 3.19
N LYS A 37 -4.49 4.25 3.19
CA LYS A 37 -3.39 5.08 2.71
C LYS A 37 -2.36 5.25 3.84
N LEU A 38 -1.14 4.82 3.60
CA LEU A 38 -0.01 5.02 4.49
C LEU A 38 0.94 6.05 3.86
N SER A 39 1.20 7.14 4.57
CA SER A 39 2.12 8.20 4.11
C SER A 39 3.49 8.08 4.78
N GLY A 40 4.55 8.29 4.01
CA GLY A 40 5.94 8.17 4.44
C GLY A 40 6.88 7.91 3.25
N GLU A 41 8.16 7.76 3.53
CA GLU A 41 9.16 7.45 2.51
C GLU A 41 8.83 6.13 1.78
N VAL A 42 8.75 6.24 0.45
CA VAL A 42 8.42 5.14 -0.47
C VAL A 42 9.59 4.94 -1.41
N GLU A 43 10.12 3.73 -1.40
CA GLU A 43 11.09 3.24 -2.38
C GLU A 43 10.52 2.00 -3.05
N VAL A 44 10.70 1.89 -4.36
CA VAL A 44 10.18 0.80 -5.18
C VAL A 44 11.34 0.12 -5.89
N TRP A 45 11.34 -1.21 -5.85
CA TRP A 45 12.36 -2.04 -6.47
C TRP A 45 11.70 -3.26 -7.12
N VAL A 46 12.37 -3.82 -8.13
CA VAL A 46 11.92 -5.03 -8.82
C VAL A 46 12.79 -6.18 -8.33
N LYS A 47 12.17 -7.29 -7.91
CA LYS A 47 12.90 -8.52 -7.62
C LYS A 47 13.22 -9.22 -8.95
N GLY A 48 14.49 -9.26 -9.32
CA GLY A 48 15.01 -10.05 -10.44
C GLY A 48 15.09 -11.54 -10.13
#